data_AF-A0A1H8SF17-F1
#
_entry.id   AF-A0A1H8SF17-F1
#
_cell.length_a   1.000
_cell.length_b   1.000
_cell.length_c   1.000
_cell.angle_alpha   90.00
_cell.angle_beta   90.00
_cell.angle_gamma   90.00
#
_symmetry.space_group_name_H-M   'P 1'
#
loop_
_entity.id
_entity.type
_entity.pdbx_description
1 polymer ?
#
loop_
_entity_poly.entity_id
_entity_poly.type
_entity_poly.pdbx_seq_one_letter_code
_entity_poly.pdbx_strand_id
1 'polypeptide(L)'
;MSTDQVPGPDAGRRLAPGDVHNVRFHRATMVHPGYVDDEVDRFLAGVAQEMAALHAEKAELRDQVHALQAQVSGVLTPPPPSEQAVRLLASAQQTADNYVAEAEEFSRQMTHDARAQAEEQLRRARENAGAIIQAAQEAATRLVGSPPAQSPAGERTTHELEEQVAYLKAFARATRTQLRSYLEALLSDVETEWGKADPAGVPQPPLRTSAQRGDGNLAPAPRNVAAEVSATDGS
;
A
#
# COMPACT_ATOMS: atom_id res chain seq x y z
N MET A 1 -24.06 -23.35 -62.78
CA MET A 1 -25.04 -24.24 -62.13
C MET A 1 -24.69 -24.26 -60.66
N SER A 2 -25.34 -23.38 -59.91
CA SER A 2 -25.06 -23.14 -58.49
C SER A 2 -25.64 -24.28 -57.67
N THR A 3 -24.79 -24.86 -56.84
CA THR A 3 -25.13 -25.89 -55.87
C THR A 3 -26.10 -25.36 -54.83
N ASP A 4 -27.17 -26.13 -54.71
CA ASP A 4 -28.18 -26.18 -53.66
C ASP A 4 -27.60 -25.94 -52.26
N GLN A 5 -28.14 -24.95 -51.55
CA GLN A 5 -27.86 -24.73 -50.13
C GLN A 5 -29.19 -24.67 -49.38
N VAL A 6 -29.65 -25.86 -48.95
CA VAL A 6 -30.71 -26.03 -47.96
C VAL A 6 -30.26 -25.39 -46.63
N PRO A 7 -31.00 -24.44 -46.04
CA PRO A 7 -30.68 -23.95 -44.71
C PRO A 7 -31.26 -24.91 -43.66
N GLY A 8 -30.36 -25.57 -42.91
CA GLY A 8 -30.70 -26.23 -41.64
C GLY A 8 -30.99 -25.20 -40.53
N PRO A 9 -31.66 -25.61 -39.44
CA PRO A 9 -32.24 -24.68 -38.47
C PRO A 9 -31.19 -23.92 -37.65
N ASP A 10 -31.45 -22.63 -37.47
CA ASP A 10 -30.67 -21.65 -36.71
C ASP A 10 -30.39 -22.05 -35.25
N ALA A 11 -29.36 -22.86 -35.01
CA ALA A 11 -28.92 -23.25 -33.67
C ALA A 11 -28.22 -22.11 -32.87
N GLY A 12 -28.23 -20.87 -33.37
CA GLY A 12 -27.61 -19.70 -32.72
C GLY A 12 -28.58 -18.54 -32.42
N ARG A 13 -29.83 -18.60 -32.90
CA ARG A 13 -30.81 -17.53 -32.67
C ARG A 13 -31.52 -17.79 -31.34
N ARG A 14 -31.16 -17.00 -30.32
CA ARG A 14 -31.88 -17.01 -29.03
C ARG A 14 -33.36 -16.74 -29.32
N LEU A 15 -34.25 -17.56 -28.77
CA LEU A 15 -35.70 -17.46 -28.95
C LEU A 15 -36.17 -16.05 -28.60
N ALA A 16 -36.93 -15.42 -29.49
CA ALA A 16 -37.65 -14.19 -29.19
C ALA A 16 -38.95 -14.53 -28.42
N PRO A 17 -39.49 -13.60 -27.62
CA PRO A 17 -40.78 -13.77 -26.95
C PRO A 17 -41.91 -14.19 -27.91
N GLY A 18 -41.91 -13.65 -29.13
CA GLY A 18 -42.86 -14.02 -30.18
C GLY A 18 -42.63 -15.42 -30.76
N ASP A 19 -41.41 -15.96 -30.69
CA ASP A 19 -41.11 -17.32 -31.15
C ASP A 19 -41.74 -18.34 -30.20
N VAL A 20 -41.74 -18.06 -28.89
CA VAL A 20 -42.39 -18.89 -27.86
C VAL A 20 -43.92 -18.90 -28.01
N HIS A 21 -44.51 -17.75 -28.35
CA HIS A 21 -45.96 -17.65 -28.58
C HIS A 21 -46.43 -18.39 -29.84
N ASN A 22 -45.57 -18.51 -30.85
CA ASN A 22 -45.89 -19.15 -32.12
C ASN A 22 -45.52 -20.65 -32.17
N VAL A 23 -44.97 -21.22 -31.09
CA VAL A 23 -44.66 -22.65 -31.02
C VAL A 23 -45.94 -23.46 -31.07
N ARG A 24 -45.99 -24.45 -31.97
CA ARG A 24 -47.08 -25.44 -32.04
C ARG A 24 -46.53 -26.82 -31.69
N PHE A 25 -47.12 -27.45 -30.69
CA PHE A 25 -46.82 -28.83 -30.34
C PHE A 25 -47.70 -29.81 -31.12
N HIS A 26 -47.18 -31.00 -31.40
CA HIS A 26 -47.98 -32.09 -31.97
C HIS A 26 -48.90 -32.70 -30.90
N ARG A 27 -50.15 -32.98 -31.26
CA ARG A 27 -51.13 -33.56 -30.33
C ARG A 27 -50.75 -34.97 -29.91
N ALA A 28 -51.08 -35.30 -28.66
CA ALA A 28 -50.90 -36.62 -28.08
C ALA A 28 -51.52 -37.72 -28.95
N THR A 29 -50.83 -38.84 -29.11
CA THR A 29 -51.34 -40.02 -29.83
C THR A 29 -51.92 -41.01 -28.82
N MET A 30 -52.89 -41.86 -29.23
CA MET A 30 -53.63 -42.79 -28.36
C MET A 30 -52.79 -43.70 -27.43
N VAL A 31 -51.50 -43.89 -27.72
CA VAL A 31 -50.57 -44.75 -26.97
C VAL A 31 -49.83 -43.99 -25.84
N HIS A 32 -49.77 -42.65 -25.88
CA HIS A 32 -49.09 -41.82 -24.88
C HIS A 32 -49.95 -40.59 -24.53
N PRO A 33 -50.49 -40.48 -23.30
CA PRO A 33 -51.15 -39.26 -22.84
C PRO A 33 -50.14 -38.10 -22.89
N GLY A 34 -50.44 -37.07 -23.68
CA GLY A 34 -49.62 -35.87 -23.76
C GLY A 34 -50.06 -34.80 -22.76
N TYR A 35 -49.40 -33.65 -22.82
CA TYR A 35 -49.77 -32.48 -22.03
C TYR A 35 -51.16 -31.95 -22.42
N VAL A 36 -51.80 -31.23 -21.49
CA VAL A 36 -53.08 -30.57 -21.74
C VAL A 36 -52.84 -29.28 -22.53
N ASP A 37 -53.37 -29.20 -23.75
CA ASP A 37 -53.18 -28.06 -24.67
C ASP A 37 -53.40 -26.69 -23.96
N ASP A 38 -54.50 -26.53 -23.23
CA ASP A 38 -54.84 -25.28 -22.52
C ASP A 38 -53.87 -24.89 -21.40
N GLU A 39 -53.26 -25.88 -20.73
CA GLU A 39 -52.27 -25.63 -19.67
C GLU A 39 -50.93 -25.21 -20.27
N VAL A 40 -50.55 -25.85 -21.38
CA VAL A 40 -49.36 -25.51 -22.15
C VAL A 40 -49.46 -24.11 -22.74
N ASP A 41 -50.61 -23.74 -23.30
CA ASP A 41 -50.84 -22.41 -23.87
C ASP A 41 -50.72 -21.30 -22.81
N ARG A 42 -51.27 -21.51 -21.60
CA ARG A 42 -51.10 -20.57 -20.48
C ARG A 42 -49.65 -20.47 -20.02
N PHE A 43 -48.94 -21.59 -19.96
CA PHE A 43 -47.53 -21.61 -19.59
C PHE A 43 -46.67 -20.86 -20.63
N LEU A 44 -46.88 -21.11 -21.92
CA LEU A 44 -46.19 -20.41 -23.00
C LEU A 44 -46.46 -18.90 -22.99
N ALA A 45 -47.70 -18.48 -22.72
CA ALA A 45 -48.03 -17.06 -22.58
C ALA A 45 -47.26 -16.41 -21.42
N GLY A 46 -47.17 -17.08 -20.26
CA GLY A 46 -46.38 -16.62 -19.12
C GLY A 46 -44.88 -16.53 -19.43
N VAL A 47 -44.31 -17.55 -20.07
CA VAL A 47 -42.89 -17.55 -20.48
C VAL A 47 -42.61 -16.45 -21.49
N ALA A 48 -43.48 -16.27 -22.49
CA ALA A 48 -43.33 -15.21 -23.48
C ALA A 48 -43.38 -13.81 -22.84
N GLN A 49 -44.29 -13.59 -21.89
CA GLN A 49 -44.39 -12.34 -21.15
C GLN A 49 -43.13 -12.06 -20.32
N GLU A 50 -42.64 -13.06 -19.59
CA GLU A 50 -41.43 -12.91 -18.76
C GLU A 50 -40.18 -12.68 -19.62
N MET A 51 -40.05 -13.39 -20.74
CA MET A 51 -38.96 -13.15 -21.70
C MET A 51 -39.02 -11.74 -22.30
N ALA A 52 -40.22 -11.22 -22.57
CA ALA A 52 -40.38 -9.85 -23.05
C ALA A 52 -39.94 -8.83 -21.98
N ALA A 53 -40.32 -9.04 -20.72
CA ALA A 53 -39.90 -8.21 -19.60
C ALA A 53 -38.37 -8.23 -19.42
N LEU A 54 -37.76 -9.42 -19.37
CA LEU A 54 -36.31 -9.57 -19.26
C LEU A 54 -35.56 -8.94 -20.45
N HIS A 55 -36.10 -9.03 -21.67
CA HIS A 55 -35.49 -8.38 -22.83
C HIS A 55 -35.57 -6.85 -22.75
N ALA A 56 -36.67 -6.29 -22.25
CA ALA A 56 -36.84 -4.86 -22.06
C ALA A 56 -35.88 -4.33 -20.99
N GLU A 57 -35.82 -5.00 -19.82
CA GLU A 57 -34.88 -4.65 -18.74
C GLU A 57 -33.43 -4.75 -19.23
N LYS A 58 -33.10 -5.80 -20.00
CA LYS A 58 -31.75 -5.96 -20.55
C LYS A 58 -31.41 -4.88 -21.58
N ALA A 59 -32.38 -4.39 -22.34
CA ALA A 59 -32.19 -3.25 -23.25
C ALA A 59 -31.93 -1.96 -22.46
N GLU A 60 -32.73 -1.70 -21.43
CA GLU A 60 -32.55 -0.54 -20.55
C GLU A 60 -31.18 -0.55 -19.85
N LEU A 61 -30.78 -1.69 -19.28
CA LEU A 61 -29.46 -1.84 -18.65
C LEU A 61 -28.31 -1.61 -19.64
N ARG A 62 -28.46 -2.07 -20.90
CA ARG A 62 -27.48 -1.80 -21.95
C ARG A 62 -27.40 -0.31 -22.27
N ASP A 63 -28.54 0.37 -22.36
CA ASP A 63 -28.60 1.81 -22.63
C ASP A 63 -27.99 2.61 -21.47
N GLN A 64 -28.25 2.23 -20.22
CA GLN A 64 -27.62 2.81 -19.04
C GLN A 64 -26.11 2.61 -19.05
N VAL A 65 -25.62 1.40 -19.34
CA VAL A 65 -24.18 1.12 -19.47
C VAL A 65 -23.57 1.98 -20.57
N HIS A 66 -24.22 2.09 -21.72
CA HIS A 66 -23.73 2.90 -22.83
C HIS A 66 -23.68 4.40 -22.45
N ALA A 67 -24.71 4.90 -21.76
CA ALA A 67 -24.75 6.28 -21.28
C ALA A 67 -23.68 6.57 -20.22
N LEU A 68 -23.48 5.64 -19.28
CA LEU A 68 -22.42 5.72 -18.26
C LEU A 68 -21.04 5.65 -18.90
N GLN A 69 -20.83 4.76 -19.87
CA GLN A 69 -19.59 4.70 -20.65
C GLN A 69 -19.35 5.99 -21.42
N ALA A 70 -20.36 6.58 -22.05
CA ALA A 70 -20.22 7.85 -22.75
C ALA A 70 -19.89 9.01 -21.79
N GLN A 71 -20.48 9.04 -20.58
CA GLN A 71 -20.15 10.01 -19.55
C GLN A 71 -18.71 9.82 -19.05
N VAL A 72 -18.32 8.58 -18.75
CA VAL A 72 -16.97 8.25 -18.30
C VAL A 72 -15.95 8.55 -19.38
N SER A 73 -16.19 8.20 -20.64
CA SER A 73 -15.32 8.55 -21.77
C SER A 73 -15.28 10.04 -22.04
N GLY A 74 -16.39 10.78 -21.88
CA GLY A 74 -16.40 12.24 -21.99
C GLY A 74 -15.59 12.93 -20.90
N VAL A 75 -15.49 12.33 -19.71
CA VAL A 75 -14.68 12.80 -18.57
C VAL A 75 -13.23 12.29 -18.63
N LEU A 76 -13.01 11.10 -19.21
CA LEU A 76 -11.72 10.40 -19.32
C LEU A 76 -11.16 10.40 -20.74
N THR A 77 -11.52 11.34 -21.61
CA THR A 77 -10.72 11.63 -22.80
C THR A 77 -9.78 12.76 -22.39
N PRO A 78 -8.58 12.48 -21.85
CA PRO A 78 -7.64 13.55 -21.60
C PRO A 78 -7.31 14.17 -22.95
N PRO A 79 -7.11 15.50 -23.04
CA PRO A 79 -6.46 16.07 -24.20
C PRO A 79 -5.14 15.31 -24.43
N PRO A 80 -4.69 15.11 -25.68
CA PRO A 80 -3.41 14.47 -25.94
C PRO A 80 -2.36 15.15 -25.07
N PRO A 81 -1.56 14.39 -24.29
CA PRO A 81 -0.63 14.98 -23.34
C PRO A 81 0.29 15.93 -24.10
N SER A 82 0.36 17.18 -23.63
CA SER A 82 1.23 18.16 -24.26
C SER A 82 2.66 17.62 -24.29
N GLU A 83 3.42 17.89 -25.35
CA GLU A 83 4.80 17.41 -25.46
C GLU A 83 5.65 17.82 -24.24
N GLN A 84 5.31 18.95 -23.62
CA GLN A 84 5.93 19.43 -22.37
C GLN A 84 5.63 18.52 -21.17
N ALA A 85 4.38 18.04 -21.03
CA ALA A 85 4.01 17.11 -19.98
C ALA A 85 4.69 15.75 -20.15
N VAL A 86 4.83 15.27 -21.40
CA VAL A 86 5.55 14.03 -21.70
C VAL A 86 7.04 14.16 -21.34
N ARG A 87 7.67 15.28 -21.69
CA ARG A 87 9.08 15.54 -21.35
C ARG A 87 9.30 15.66 -19.84
N LEU A 88 8.40 16.34 -19.13
CA LEU A 88 8.47 16.47 -17.67
C LEU A 88 8.28 15.11 -16.99
N LEU A 89 7.35 14.29 -17.46
CA LEU A 89 7.14 12.94 -16.95
C LEU A 89 8.37 12.06 -17.21
N ALA A 90 8.96 12.13 -18.41
CA ALA A 90 10.18 11.40 -18.74
C ALA A 90 11.37 11.83 -17.87
N SER A 91 11.55 13.13 -17.62
CA SER A 91 12.62 13.62 -16.73
C SER A 91 12.38 13.25 -15.27
N ALA A 92 11.12 13.27 -14.82
CA ALA A 92 10.75 12.83 -13.49
C ALA A 92 11.01 11.33 -13.30
N GLN A 93 10.66 10.51 -14.30
CA GLN A 93 10.95 9.07 -14.29
C GLN A 93 12.46 8.81 -14.24
N GLN A 94 13.23 9.47 -15.09
CA GLN A 94 14.70 9.35 -15.08
C GLN A 94 15.29 9.74 -13.72
N THR A 95 14.75 10.79 -13.09
CA THR A 95 15.20 11.22 -11.77
C THR A 95 14.85 10.18 -10.70
N ALA A 96 13.65 9.60 -10.75
CA ALA A 96 13.23 8.53 -9.85
C ALA A 96 14.13 7.29 -10.00
N ASP A 97 14.43 6.88 -11.23
CA ASP A 97 15.29 5.74 -11.52
C ASP A 97 16.71 5.96 -10.97
N ASN A 98 17.24 7.18 -11.08
CA ASN A 98 18.54 7.54 -10.50
C ASN A 98 18.53 7.44 -8.97
N TYR A 99 17.50 7.94 -8.29
CA TYR A 99 17.38 7.84 -6.84
C TYR A 99 17.27 6.39 -6.37
N VAL A 100 16.55 5.53 -7.11
CA VAL A 100 16.47 4.11 -6.81
C VAL A 100 17.86 3.46 -6.94
N ALA A 101 18.57 3.74 -8.03
CA ALA A 101 19.92 3.19 -8.23
C ALA A 101 20.89 3.63 -7.13
N GLU A 102 20.87 4.91 -6.74
CA GLU A 102 21.70 5.45 -5.66
C GLU A 102 21.35 4.83 -4.31
N ALA A 103 20.05 4.69 -3.99
CA ALA A 103 19.61 4.07 -2.75
C ALA A 103 20.00 2.58 -2.67
N GLU A 104 19.91 1.84 -3.79
CA GLU A 104 20.34 0.46 -3.88
C GLU A 104 21.87 0.31 -3.72
N GLU A 105 22.65 1.22 -4.30
CA GLU A 105 24.11 1.23 -4.14
C GLU A 105 24.51 1.55 -2.70
N PHE A 106 23.91 2.59 -2.11
CA PHE A 106 24.13 2.95 -0.70
C PHE A 106 23.75 1.81 0.25
N SER A 107 22.62 1.14 0.01
CA SER A 107 22.17 -0.01 0.80
C SER A 107 23.16 -1.18 0.71
N ARG A 108 23.66 -1.47 -0.50
CA ARG A 108 24.70 -2.50 -0.71
C ARG A 108 25.99 -2.15 0.02
N GLN A 109 26.42 -0.90 -0.06
CA GLN A 109 27.63 -0.43 0.61
C GLN A 109 27.50 -0.48 2.14
N MET A 110 26.39 0.02 2.69
CA MET A 110 26.14 -0.03 4.13
C MET A 110 26.08 -1.47 4.65
N THR A 111 25.49 -2.40 3.91
CA THR A 111 25.48 -3.83 4.27
C THR A 111 26.89 -4.43 4.24
N HIS A 112 27.69 -4.09 3.24
CA HIS A 112 29.07 -4.52 3.15
C HIS A 112 29.90 -4.00 4.32
N ASP A 113 29.80 -2.71 4.64
CA ASP A 113 30.54 -2.08 5.72
C ASP A 113 30.13 -2.64 7.09
N ALA A 114 28.83 -2.84 7.32
CA ALA A 114 28.33 -3.47 8.54
C ALA A 114 28.88 -4.90 8.71
N ARG A 115 28.96 -5.69 7.62
CA ARG A 115 29.56 -7.04 7.66
C ARG A 115 31.05 -6.97 7.98
N ALA A 116 31.80 -6.09 7.32
CA ALA A 116 33.23 -5.93 7.58
C ALA A 116 33.49 -5.53 9.04
N GLN A 117 32.69 -4.62 9.59
CA GLN A 117 32.78 -4.22 11.00
C GLN A 117 32.44 -5.37 11.95
N ALA A 118 31.41 -6.16 11.65
CA ALA A 118 31.04 -7.32 12.46
C ALA A 118 32.14 -8.39 12.47
N GLU A 119 32.76 -8.66 11.32
CA GLU A 119 33.87 -9.59 11.20
C GLU A 119 35.10 -9.13 11.99
N GLU A 120 35.44 -7.84 11.91
CA GLU A 120 36.55 -7.26 12.67
C GLU A 120 36.28 -7.32 14.19
N GLN A 121 35.06 -7.02 14.63
CA GLN A 121 34.68 -7.16 16.03
C GLN A 121 34.80 -8.61 16.51
N LEU A 122 34.36 -9.57 15.69
CA LEU A 122 34.46 -10.99 16.00
C LEU A 122 35.91 -11.45 16.05
N ARG A 123 36.78 -10.95 15.15
CA ARG A 123 38.22 -11.21 15.17
C ARG A 123 38.85 -10.72 16.47
N ARG A 124 38.59 -9.46 16.85
CA ARG A 124 39.10 -8.88 18.11
C ARG A 124 38.60 -9.63 19.34
N ALA A 125 37.33 -10.02 19.36
CA ALA A 125 36.77 -10.79 20.46
C ALA A 125 37.43 -12.16 20.60
N ARG A 126 37.69 -12.85 19.48
CA ARG A 126 38.41 -14.12 19.47
C ARG A 126 39.85 -13.99 19.94
N GLU A 127 40.57 -12.96 19.49
CA GLU A 127 41.94 -12.69 19.92
C GLU A 127 42.02 -12.39 21.41
N ASN A 128 41.13 -11.54 21.92
CA ASN A 128 41.07 -11.22 23.35
C ASN A 128 40.72 -12.46 24.20
N ALA A 129 39.72 -13.25 23.78
CA ALA A 129 39.38 -14.50 24.45
C ALA A 129 40.56 -15.48 24.45
N GLY A 130 41.30 -15.59 23.34
CA GLY A 130 42.52 -16.38 23.25
C GLY A 130 43.59 -15.93 24.24
N ALA A 131 43.84 -14.62 24.33
CA ALA A 131 44.81 -14.05 25.27
C ALA A 131 44.42 -14.32 26.73
N ILE A 132 43.14 -14.21 27.08
CA ILE A 132 42.64 -14.51 28.43
C ILE A 132 42.84 -15.99 28.78
N ILE A 133 42.53 -16.89 27.84
CA ILE A 133 42.71 -18.34 28.05
C ILE A 133 44.19 -18.68 28.23
N GLN A 134 45.08 -18.13 27.41
CA GLN A 134 46.53 -18.34 27.54
C GLN A 134 47.05 -17.81 28.87
N ALA A 135 46.70 -16.59 29.27
CA ALA A 135 47.09 -16.01 30.55
C ALA A 135 46.60 -16.85 31.74
N ALA A 136 45.36 -17.39 31.66
CA ALA A 136 44.82 -18.28 32.68
C ALA A 136 45.58 -19.62 32.76
N GLN A 137 45.97 -20.19 31.61
CA GLN A 137 46.77 -21.42 31.55
C GLN A 137 48.19 -21.20 32.09
N GLU A 138 48.83 -20.09 31.75
CA GLU A 138 50.14 -19.71 32.31
C GLU A 138 50.08 -19.49 33.82
N ALA A 139 49.04 -18.82 34.32
CA ALA A 139 48.83 -18.65 35.76
C ALA A 139 48.60 -20.01 36.47
N ALA A 140 47.77 -20.88 35.88
CA ALA A 140 47.51 -22.22 36.42
C ALA A 140 48.77 -23.09 36.46
N THR A 141 49.60 -23.06 35.40
CA THR A 141 50.87 -23.80 35.35
C THR A 141 51.88 -23.24 36.35
N ARG A 142 51.96 -21.93 36.58
CA ARG A 142 52.79 -21.33 37.64
C ARG A 142 52.37 -21.76 39.05
N LEU A 143 51.07 -21.87 39.31
CA LEU A 143 50.55 -22.34 40.59
C LEU A 143 50.85 -23.83 40.82
N VAL A 144 50.68 -24.67 39.80
CA VAL A 144 50.98 -26.12 39.87
C VAL A 144 52.50 -26.40 39.94
N GLY A 145 53.32 -25.56 39.31
CA GLY A 145 54.78 -25.68 39.33
C GLY A 145 55.47 -25.13 40.59
N SER A 146 54.75 -24.41 41.46
CA SER A 146 55.28 -23.95 42.75
C SER A 146 55.04 -25.01 43.84
N PRO A 147 56.07 -25.48 44.57
CA PRO A 147 55.87 -26.45 45.66
C PRO A 147 55.00 -25.82 46.78
N PRO A 148 54.22 -26.63 47.53
CA PRO A 148 53.29 -26.11 48.52
C PRO A 148 54.04 -25.53 49.72
N ALA A 149 54.42 -24.26 49.63
CA ALA A 149 54.89 -23.48 50.77
C ALA A 149 53.67 -23.07 51.58
N GLN A 150 53.47 -23.75 52.72
CA GLN A 150 52.53 -23.33 53.76
C GLN A 150 52.97 -21.95 54.26
N SER A 151 52.31 -20.88 53.81
CA SER A 151 52.58 -19.50 54.20
C SER A 151 51.34 -18.62 54.00
N PRO A 152 51.15 -17.56 54.83
CA PRO A 152 49.95 -16.70 54.86
C PRO A 152 49.77 -15.79 53.63
N ALA A 153 50.50 -16.06 52.54
CA ALA A 153 50.38 -15.36 51.27
C ALA A 153 49.12 -15.78 50.50
N GLY A 154 48.61 -17.00 50.72
CA GLY A 154 47.38 -17.49 50.09
C GLY A 154 46.13 -16.70 50.49
N GLU A 155 46.08 -16.17 51.73
CA GLU A 155 44.94 -15.36 52.21
C GLU A 155 44.96 -13.93 51.63
N ARG A 156 46.15 -13.38 51.35
CA ARG A 156 46.28 -12.06 50.72
C ARG A 156 45.88 -12.11 49.25
N THR A 157 46.27 -13.16 48.53
CA THR A 157 45.87 -13.33 47.12
C THR A 157 44.38 -13.61 46.98
N THR A 158 43.75 -14.33 47.91
CA THR A 158 42.29 -14.50 47.91
C THR A 158 41.57 -13.17 48.17
N HIS A 159 42.07 -12.34 49.09
CA HIS A 159 41.48 -11.02 49.37
C HIS A 159 41.59 -10.08 48.17
N GLU A 160 42.73 -10.06 47.47
CA GLU A 160 42.91 -9.27 46.24
C GLU A 160 41.97 -9.73 45.11
N LEU A 161 41.76 -11.05 44.95
CA LEU A 161 40.81 -11.59 43.98
C LEU A 161 39.36 -11.26 44.34
N GLU A 162 39.01 -11.29 45.63
CA GLU A 162 37.68 -10.91 46.12
C GLU A 162 37.38 -9.42 45.85
N GLU A 163 38.36 -8.54 46.08
CA GLU A 163 38.26 -7.11 45.75
C GLU A 163 38.10 -6.89 44.24
N GLN A 164 38.86 -7.59 43.40
CA GLN A 164 38.74 -7.50 41.95
C GLN A 164 37.37 -8.00 41.46
N VAL A 165 36.85 -9.09 42.02
CA VAL A 165 35.50 -9.59 41.70
C VAL A 165 34.43 -8.61 42.14
N ALA A 166 34.57 -7.99 43.32
CA ALA A 166 33.66 -6.96 43.79
C ALA A 166 33.69 -5.72 42.87
N TYR A 167 34.88 -5.28 42.48
CA TYR A 167 35.08 -4.19 41.52
C TYR A 167 34.45 -4.51 40.15
N LEU A 168 34.72 -5.70 39.59
CA LEU A 168 34.17 -6.11 38.29
C LEU A 168 32.64 -6.18 38.32
N LYS A 169 32.06 -6.70 39.42
CA LYS A 169 30.61 -6.74 39.63
C LYS A 169 30.01 -5.33 39.75
N ALA A 170 30.66 -4.44 40.48
CA ALA A 170 30.23 -3.04 40.61
C ALA A 170 30.32 -2.32 39.26
N PHE A 171 31.42 -2.51 38.52
CA PHE A 171 31.62 -1.96 37.19
C PHE A 171 30.59 -2.49 36.18
N ALA A 172 30.30 -3.80 36.18
CA ALA A 172 29.26 -4.38 35.34
C ALA A 172 27.86 -3.83 35.66
N ARG A 173 27.56 -3.59 36.95
CA ARG A 173 26.30 -2.96 37.37
C ARG A 173 26.22 -1.50 36.93
N ALA A 174 27.32 -0.75 37.06
CA ALA A 174 27.40 0.65 36.66
C ALA A 174 27.25 0.80 35.13
N THR A 175 28.00 0.02 34.36
CA THR A 175 27.91 0.03 32.89
C THR A 175 26.55 -0.41 32.38
N ARG A 176 25.91 -1.43 32.98
CA ARG A 176 24.54 -1.81 32.64
C ARG A 176 23.54 -0.68 32.90
N THR A 177 23.71 0.04 34.01
CA THR A 177 22.85 1.18 34.35
C THR A 177 23.06 2.33 33.36
N GLN A 178 24.32 2.64 33.04
CA GLN A 178 24.68 3.68 32.07
C GLN A 178 24.18 3.36 30.65
N LEU A 179 24.29 2.10 30.22
CA LEU A 179 23.79 1.65 28.92
C LEU A 179 22.26 1.77 28.87
N ARG A 180 21.56 1.41 29.96
CA ARG A 180 20.11 1.58 30.04
C ARG A 180 19.72 3.06 29.94
N SER A 181 20.35 3.95 30.70
CA SER A 181 20.04 5.38 30.62
C SER A 181 20.34 5.97 29.24
N TYR A 182 21.41 5.50 28.59
CA TYR A 182 21.75 5.93 27.22
C TYR A 182 20.72 5.47 26.19
N LEU A 183 20.26 4.21 26.29
CA LEU A 183 19.21 3.67 25.42
C LEU A 183 17.85 4.34 25.67
N GLU A 184 17.48 4.58 26.93
CA GLU A 184 16.25 5.34 27.28
C GLU A 184 16.32 6.77 26.72
N ALA A 185 17.47 7.43 26.79
CA ALA A 185 17.65 8.77 26.20
C ALA A 185 17.54 8.75 24.66
N LEU A 186 18.17 7.78 23.98
CA LEU A 186 18.03 7.60 22.52
C LEU A 186 16.60 7.31 22.10
N LEU A 187 15.89 6.44 22.83
CA LEU A 187 14.48 6.14 22.58
C LEU A 187 13.61 7.38 22.78
N SER A 188 13.83 8.14 23.86
CA SER A 188 13.11 9.39 24.10
C SER A 188 13.39 10.45 23.03
N ASP A 189 14.62 10.52 22.51
CA ASP A 189 14.99 11.44 21.43
C ASP A 189 14.30 11.05 20.12
N VAL A 190 14.27 9.75 19.79
CA VAL A 190 13.49 9.21 18.66
C VAL A 190 12.00 9.51 18.83
N GLU A 191 11.41 9.23 19.98
CA GLU A 191 9.99 9.55 20.26
C GLU A 191 9.72 11.06 20.18
N THR A 192 10.69 11.89 20.54
CA THR A 192 10.58 13.35 20.46
C THR A 192 10.68 13.85 19.02
N GLU A 193 11.67 13.41 18.26
CA GLU A 193 11.88 13.83 16.87
C GLU A 193 10.82 13.25 15.93
N TRP A 194 10.35 12.03 16.18
CA TRP A 194 9.23 11.42 15.44
C TRP A 194 7.87 11.87 15.95
N GLY A 195 7.74 12.19 17.24
CA GLY A 195 6.54 12.81 17.81
C GLY A 195 6.34 14.26 17.36
N LYS A 196 7.43 14.99 17.06
CA LYS A 196 7.40 16.28 16.37
C LYS A 196 7.11 16.15 14.87
N ALA A 197 7.30 14.97 14.29
CA ALA A 197 6.88 14.64 12.92
C ALA A 197 5.39 14.24 12.86
N ASP A 198 4.55 14.86 13.68
CA ASP A 198 3.10 14.84 13.52
C ASP A 198 2.76 15.43 12.13
N PRO A 199 1.99 14.77 11.26
CA PRO A 199 1.56 15.31 9.97
C PRO A 199 0.80 16.64 10.07
N ALA A 200 0.39 17.06 11.27
CA ALA A 200 -0.17 18.39 11.53
C ALA A 200 0.87 19.54 11.47
N GLY A 201 2.17 19.24 11.51
CA GLY A 201 3.27 20.22 11.48
C GLY A 201 3.81 20.56 10.09
N VAL A 202 3.38 19.87 9.03
CA VAL A 202 3.73 20.23 7.66
C VAL A 202 2.98 21.52 7.31
N PRO A 203 3.65 22.65 7.02
CA PRO A 203 2.95 23.85 6.58
C PRO A 203 2.21 23.52 5.29
N GLN A 204 0.86 23.44 5.38
CA GLN A 204 0.04 23.27 4.20
C GLN A 204 0.32 24.45 3.27
N PRO A 205 0.69 24.22 2.00
CA PRO A 205 0.84 25.30 1.04
C PRO A 205 -0.50 26.05 0.96
N PRO A 206 -0.49 27.40 0.90
CA PRO A 206 -1.73 28.15 0.88
C PRO A 206 -2.53 27.72 -0.35
N LEU A 207 -3.75 27.22 -0.10
CA LEU A 207 -4.74 26.94 -1.14
C LEU A 207 -4.89 28.21 -1.97
N ARG A 208 -4.33 28.21 -3.19
CA ARG A 208 -4.55 29.29 -4.14
C ARG A 208 -6.02 29.24 -4.53
N THR A 209 -6.79 30.17 -3.99
CA THR A 209 -8.13 30.50 -4.43
C THR A 209 -8.11 30.69 -5.94
N SER A 210 -8.87 29.88 -6.64
CA SER A 210 -9.14 29.98 -8.07
C SER A 210 -9.90 31.27 -8.38
N ALA A 211 -9.19 32.39 -8.50
CA ALA A 211 -9.73 33.63 -9.03
C ALA A 211 -8.59 34.58 -9.45
N GLN A 212 -7.90 34.26 -10.54
CA GLN A 212 -7.19 35.27 -11.31
C GLN A 212 -7.24 34.88 -12.79
N ARG A 213 -8.46 34.85 -13.33
CA ARG A 213 -8.66 35.02 -14.77
C ARG A 213 -8.40 36.49 -15.03
N GLY A 214 -7.26 36.77 -15.66
CA GLY A 214 -6.95 38.11 -16.12
C GLY A 214 -8.00 38.55 -17.13
N ASP A 215 -8.54 39.73 -16.94
CA ASP A 215 -9.16 40.48 -18.02
C ASP A 215 -8.73 41.94 -17.93
N GLY A 216 -8.55 42.48 -19.12
CA GLY A 216 -7.73 43.64 -19.41
C GLY A 216 -8.23 44.94 -18.80
N ASN A 217 -7.24 45.76 -18.47
CA ASN A 217 -7.34 47.19 -18.27
C ASN A 217 -8.09 47.91 -19.42
N LEU A 218 -9.26 48.48 -19.14
CA LEU A 218 -9.86 49.59 -19.89
C LEU A 218 -10.71 50.49 -18.96
N ALA A 219 -10.13 51.64 -18.58
CA ALA A 219 -10.72 52.99 -18.44
C ALA A 219 -11.97 53.26 -17.53
N PRO A 220 -12.18 54.51 -17.06
CA PRO A 220 -12.86 54.79 -15.78
C PRO A 220 -14.27 55.39 -15.86
N ALA A 221 -15.12 55.04 -14.87
CA ALA A 221 -16.25 55.76 -14.25
C ALA A 221 -17.44 56.20 -15.14
N PRO A 222 -18.69 56.36 -14.60
CA PRO A 222 -18.97 57.35 -13.56
C PRO A 222 -19.85 56.87 -12.38
N ARG A 223 -19.72 57.63 -11.30
CA ARG A 223 -20.63 57.72 -10.14
C ARG A 223 -22.09 57.90 -10.59
N ASN A 224 -22.99 57.16 -9.96
CA ASN A 224 -24.37 57.62 -9.77
C ASN A 224 -24.76 57.49 -8.29
N VAL A 225 -25.10 58.65 -7.72
CA VAL A 225 -25.70 58.89 -6.42
C VAL A 225 -27.18 59.16 -6.69
N ALA A 226 -28.07 58.35 -6.11
CA ALA A 226 -29.50 58.57 -5.89
C ALA A 226 -30.11 57.19 -5.58
N ALA A 227 -31.03 56.99 -4.65
CA ALA A 227 -31.67 57.84 -3.67
C ALA A 227 -32.25 56.90 -2.60
N GLU A 228 -32.34 57.46 -1.41
CA GLU A 228 -33.22 57.13 -0.30
C GLU A 228 -34.64 56.71 -0.74
N VAL A 229 -35.30 55.83 0.04
CA VAL A 229 -36.66 55.98 0.61
C VAL A 229 -37.34 54.63 0.91
N SER A 230 -37.70 54.48 2.19
CA SER A 230 -38.84 53.74 2.81
C SER A 230 -38.93 52.22 2.69
N ALA A 231 -38.91 51.46 3.81
CA ALA A 231 -39.88 51.34 4.91
C ALA A 231 -41.00 50.31 4.63
N THR A 232 -41.52 49.74 5.72
CA THR A 232 -42.59 48.73 5.91
C THR A 232 -42.11 47.28 5.82
N ASP A 233 -42.22 46.38 6.82
CA ASP A 233 -43.08 46.11 8.00
C ASP A 233 -43.75 44.72 7.83
N GLY A 234 -43.89 43.99 8.94
CA GLY A 234 -44.65 42.74 9.09
C GLY A 234 -43.81 41.45 9.03
N SER A 235 -43.75 40.58 10.03
CA SER A 235 -44.37 40.46 11.36
C SER A 235 -43.55 39.47 12.18
#